data_AF-A0A5F8AT43-F1
#
_entry.id   AF-A0A5F8AT43-F1
#
_cell.length_a   1.000
_cell.length_b   1.000
_cell.length_c   1.000
_cell.angle_alpha   90.00
_cell.angle_beta   90.00
_cell.angle_gamma   90.00
#
_symmetry.space_group_name_H-M   'P 1'
#
loop_
_entity.id
_entity.type
_entity.pdbx_description
1 polymer ?
#
loop_
_entity_poly.entity_id
_entity_poly.type
_entity_poly.pdbx_seq_one_letter_code
_entity_poly.pdbx_strand_id
1 'polypeptide(L)'
;MTSWIHPSPAVDRSAGIRRVPIRLRLGRPWTSSQPPRAMWILADSLKRAAAMYMAGIDGEKEHANAKKILLEMGEFFQIQHDYLDLFGDPSVTGKVGTDIQDNKCSWLVVQCLQRATPVQYQILKENYGQKEAEKVARVKALYEELDLQAVFLQYEEDSYSHIMALIEQYAAPLPPAIFLGLARTIYKRKK
;
A
#
# COMPACT_ATOMS: atom_id res chain seq x y z
N MET A 1 -52.17 5.23 8.83
CA MET A 1 -51.82 4.00 9.57
C MET A 1 -51.03 3.09 8.64
N THR A 2 -49.74 2.94 8.97
CA THR A 2 -48.88 1.73 8.87
C THR A 2 -48.76 1.01 7.52
N SER A 3 -47.61 0.53 7.06
CA SER A 3 -46.18 0.61 7.43
C SER A 3 -45.51 -0.27 6.38
N TRP A 4 -44.56 0.24 5.59
CA TRP A 4 -43.69 -0.62 4.78
C TRP A 4 -42.27 -0.44 5.29
N ILE A 5 -41.79 -1.48 5.96
CA ILE A 5 -40.42 -1.63 6.47
C ILE A 5 -39.54 -1.90 5.24
N HIS A 6 -38.65 -0.96 4.91
CA HIS A 6 -37.56 -1.24 3.97
C HIS A 6 -36.40 -1.90 4.75
N PRO A 7 -35.85 -3.02 4.26
CA PRO A 7 -34.64 -3.60 4.86
C PRO A 7 -33.43 -2.71 4.56
N SER A 8 -32.66 -2.42 5.61
CA SER A 8 -31.36 -1.76 5.54
C SER A 8 -30.41 -2.56 4.63
N PRO A 9 -29.63 -1.93 3.72
CA PRO A 9 -28.59 -2.66 3.01
C PRO A 9 -27.50 -3.03 4.01
N ALA A 10 -27.26 -4.33 4.15
CA ALA A 10 -26.10 -4.86 4.84
C ALA A 10 -24.84 -4.34 4.13
N VAL A 11 -23.95 -3.70 4.89
CA VAL A 11 -22.60 -3.36 4.44
C VAL A 11 -21.83 -4.68 4.35
N ASP A 12 -21.70 -5.19 3.13
CA ASP A 12 -20.78 -6.28 2.80
C ASP A 12 -19.34 -5.81 3.06
N ARG A 13 -18.72 -6.36 4.11
CA ARG A 13 -17.35 -6.06 4.56
C ARG A 13 -16.30 -6.94 3.86
N SER A 14 -16.65 -7.62 2.77
CA SER A 14 -15.72 -8.46 1.99
C SER A 14 -15.27 -7.80 0.69
N ALA A 15 -14.75 -6.57 0.78
CA ALA A 15 -14.12 -5.91 -0.36
C ALA A 15 -12.61 -5.79 -0.14
N GLY A 16 -11.92 -6.92 -0.30
CA GLY A 16 -10.48 -6.90 -0.59
C GLY A 16 -10.23 -5.95 -1.77
N ILE A 17 -9.17 -5.16 -1.65
CA ILE A 17 -8.77 -4.05 -2.52
C ILE A 17 -9.01 -4.41 -3.99
N ARG A 18 -10.15 -3.95 -4.52
CA ARG A 18 -10.38 -4.00 -5.97
C ARG A 18 -9.36 -3.05 -6.57
N ARG A 19 -8.49 -3.59 -7.44
CA ARG A 19 -7.53 -2.85 -8.26
C ARG A 19 -8.14 -1.53 -8.70
N VAL A 20 -7.63 -0.43 -8.17
CA VAL A 20 -8.16 0.91 -8.43
C VAL A 20 -8.01 1.19 -9.91
N PRO A 21 -9.08 1.53 -10.64
CA PRO A 21 -8.96 1.92 -12.03
C PRO A 21 -8.01 3.12 -12.14
N ILE A 22 -6.99 3.02 -12.99
CA ILE A 22 -5.96 4.06 -13.30
C ILE A 22 -6.55 5.38 -13.86
N ARG A 23 -7.86 5.58 -13.80
CA ARG A 23 -8.57 6.77 -14.33
C ARG A 23 -8.71 7.93 -13.36
N LEU A 24 -8.27 7.83 -12.11
CA LEU A 24 -8.21 8.99 -11.22
C LEU A 24 -6.93 9.79 -11.51
N ARG A 25 -7.02 10.77 -12.41
CA ARG A 25 -5.93 11.72 -12.71
C ARG A 25 -6.29 13.11 -12.21
N LEU A 26 -5.35 13.80 -11.60
CA LEU A 26 -5.47 15.21 -11.19
C LEU A 26 -5.26 16.17 -12.37
N GLY A 27 -5.55 15.75 -13.61
CA GLY A 27 -5.28 16.52 -14.83
C GLY A 27 -3.81 16.62 -15.24
N ARG A 28 -2.85 16.18 -14.40
CA ARG A 28 -1.42 16.04 -14.74
C ARG A 28 -0.99 14.56 -14.69
N PRO A 29 -0.08 14.11 -15.56
CA PRO A 29 0.54 12.80 -15.42
C PRO A 29 1.31 12.70 -14.10
N TRP A 30 1.19 11.58 -13.39
CA TRP A 30 2.08 11.24 -12.28
C TRP A 30 3.53 11.20 -12.76
N THR A 31 4.49 11.58 -11.92
CA THR A 31 5.90 11.52 -12.31
C THR A 31 6.37 10.07 -12.46
N SER A 32 7.21 9.83 -13.47
CA SER A 32 7.84 8.53 -13.75
C SER A 32 9.19 8.36 -13.02
N SER A 33 9.54 9.27 -12.11
CA SER A 33 10.89 9.38 -11.54
C SER A 33 11.23 8.31 -10.51
N GLN A 34 10.22 7.61 -9.97
CA GLN A 34 10.44 6.35 -9.28
C GLN A 34 10.07 5.19 -10.20
N PRO A 35 10.85 4.10 -10.15
CA PRO A 35 10.48 2.93 -10.90
C PRO A 35 9.08 2.47 -10.47
N PRO A 36 8.27 1.89 -11.37
CA PRO A 36 6.91 1.50 -11.06
C PRO A 36 6.88 0.74 -9.73
N ARG A 37 5.83 0.87 -8.90
CA ARG A 37 5.71 0.12 -7.62
C ARG A 37 6.12 -1.35 -7.73
N ALA A 38 5.87 -1.95 -8.90
CA ALA A 38 6.32 -3.29 -9.27
C ALA A 38 7.84 -3.51 -9.18
N MET A 39 8.72 -2.55 -9.45
CA MET A 39 10.17 -2.77 -9.52
C MET A 39 10.79 -3.10 -8.16
N TRP A 40 10.37 -2.45 -7.07
CA TRP A 40 10.90 -2.75 -5.73
C TRP A 40 10.32 -4.06 -5.19
N ILE A 41 9.04 -4.32 -5.44
CA ILE A 41 8.38 -5.61 -5.19
C ILE A 41 9.12 -6.73 -5.92
N LEU A 42 9.45 -6.49 -7.20
CA LEU A 42 10.19 -7.43 -8.04
C LEU A 42 11.62 -7.62 -7.54
N ALA A 43 12.31 -6.57 -7.11
CA ALA A 43 13.68 -6.67 -6.60
C ALA A 43 13.77 -7.55 -5.35
N ASP A 44 12.83 -7.40 -4.41
CA ASP A 44 12.82 -8.23 -3.21
C ASP A 44 12.38 -9.68 -3.50
N SER A 45 11.42 -9.85 -4.42
CA SER A 45 11.05 -11.19 -4.93
C SER A 45 12.20 -11.88 -5.70
N LEU A 46 13.01 -11.11 -6.43
CA LEU A 46 14.13 -11.60 -7.23
C LEU A 46 15.26 -12.12 -6.34
N LYS A 47 15.60 -11.41 -5.26
CA LYS A 47 16.61 -11.87 -4.30
C LYS A 47 16.24 -13.23 -3.72
N ARG A 48 14.95 -13.43 -3.42
CA ARG A 48 14.46 -14.70 -2.85
C ARG A 48 14.37 -15.80 -3.89
N ALA A 49 13.91 -15.50 -5.11
CA ALA A 49 13.97 -16.45 -6.22
C ALA A 49 15.42 -16.89 -6.49
N ALA A 50 16.39 -15.97 -6.48
CA ALA A 50 17.80 -16.28 -6.62
C ALA A 50 18.31 -17.20 -5.50
N ALA A 51 17.96 -16.90 -4.23
CA ALA A 51 18.32 -17.76 -3.10
C ALA A 51 17.72 -19.18 -3.23
N MET A 52 16.49 -19.30 -3.73
CA MET A 52 15.86 -20.60 -4.01
C MET A 52 16.65 -21.37 -5.07
N TYR A 53 17.01 -20.74 -6.20
CA TYR A 53 17.85 -21.37 -7.22
C TYR A 53 19.23 -21.78 -6.68
N MET A 54 19.88 -20.95 -5.88
CA MET A 54 21.17 -21.27 -5.24
C MET A 54 21.07 -22.44 -4.26
N ALA A 55 19.90 -22.64 -3.64
CA ALA A 55 19.62 -23.78 -2.77
C ALA A 55 19.19 -25.05 -3.53
N GLY A 56 19.23 -25.03 -4.87
CA GLY A 56 18.81 -26.16 -5.71
C GLY A 56 17.28 -26.33 -5.83
N ILE A 57 16.51 -25.29 -5.49
CA ILE A 57 15.05 -25.28 -5.62
C ILE A 57 14.70 -24.55 -6.92
N ASP A 58 14.54 -25.30 -8.00
CA ASP A 58 14.23 -24.79 -9.34
C ASP A 58 12.82 -25.16 -9.83
N GLY A 59 12.03 -25.86 -9.00
CA GLY A 59 10.67 -26.29 -9.29
C GLY A 59 9.69 -25.13 -9.51
N GLU A 60 8.95 -25.18 -10.62
CA GLU A 60 8.02 -24.13 -11.03
C GLU A 60 6.93 -23.87 -9.97
N LYS A 61 6.43 -24.93 -9.33
CA LYS A 61 5.38 -24.86 -8.33
C LYS A 61 5.84 -24.12 -7.08
N GLU A 62 7.05 -24.41 -6.60
CA GLU A 62 7.69 -23.78 -5.44
C GLU A 62 7.88 -22.28 -5.68
N HIS A 63 8.42 -21.91 -6.85
CA HIS A 63 8.59 -20.51 -7.24
C HIS A 63 7.26 -19.78 -7.41
N ALA A 64 6.25 -20.43 -8.01
CA ALA A 64 4.91 -19.84 -8.16
C ALA A 64 4.22 -19.60 -6.81
N ASN A 65 4.34 -20.56 -5.88
CA ASN A 65 3.79 -20.42 -4.53
C ASN A 65 4.52 -19.36 -3.72
N ALA A 66 5.86 -19.34 -3.74
CA ALA A 66 6.65 -18.29 -3.10
C ALA A 66 6.28 -16.91 -3.67
N LYS A 67 6.16 -16.79 -5.00
CA LYS A 67 5.78 -15.54 -5.67
C LYS A 67 4.43 -14.99 -5.16
N LYS A 68 3.42 -15.84 -4.92
CA LYS A 68 2.13 -15.39 -4.36
C LYS A 68 2.30 -14.67 -3.02
N ILE A 69 3.08 -15.25 -2.10
CA ILE A 69 3.36 -14.66 -0.79
C ILE A 69 4.18 -13.37 -0.94
N LEU A 70 5.25 -13.43 -1.76
CA LEU A 70 6.22 -12.34 -1.86
C LEU A 70 5.70 -11.10 -2.56
N LEU A 71 4.76 -11.25 -3.51
CA LEU A 71 4.12 -10.11 -4.15
C LEU A 71 3.26 -9.31 -3.16
N GLU A 72 2.47 -10.00 -2.34
CA GLU A 72 1.62 -9.36 -1.31
C GLU A 72 2.45 -8.69 -0.22
N MET A 73 3.53 -9.35 0.22
CA MET A 73 4.50 -8.73 1.15
C MET A 73 5.15 -7.47 0.56
N GLY A 74 5.51 -7.51 -0.72
CA GLY A 74 6.10 -6.36 -1.40
C GLY A 74 5.13 -5.21 -1.55
N GLU A 75 3.86 -5.48 -1.88
CA GLU A 75 2.82 -4.46 -1.95
C GLU A 75 2.61 -3.81 -0.59
N PHE A 76 2.47 -4.61 0.48
CA PHE A 76 2.35 -4.11 1.84
C PHE A 76 3.55 -3.24 2.23
N PHE A 77 4.78 -3.68 1.93
CA PHE A 77 5.99 -2.91 2.21
C PHE A 77 6.02 -1.56 1.48
N GLN A 78 5.61 -1.51 0.21
CA GLN A 78 5.55 -0.27 -0.55
C GLN A 78 4.48 0.67 -0.01
N ILE A 79 3.31 0.15 0.38
CA ILE A 79 2.24 0.98 0.96
C ILE A 79 2.68 1.56 2.31
N GLN A 80 3.38 0.79 3.14
CA GLN A 80 3.98 1.29 4.37
C GLN A 80 5.05 2.35 4.08
N HIS A 81 5.85 2.19 3.01
CA HIS A 81 6.81 3.22 2.60
C HIS A 81 6.12 4.53 2.22
N ASP A 82 5.05 4.47 1.41
CA ASP A 82 4.25 5.62 1.02
C ASP A 82 3.60 6.31 2.24
N TYR A 83 3.14 5.53 3.23
CA TYR A 83 2.62 6.07 4.49
C TYR A 83 3.69 6.79 5.31
N LEU A 84 4.85 6.13 5.50
CA LEU A 84 5.97 6.66 6.28
C LEU A 84 6.63 7.86 5.60
N ASP A 85 6.50 8.03 4.28
CA ASP A 85 6.99 9.22 3.58
C ASP A 85 6.33 10.49 4.14
N LEU A 86 5.02 10.45 4.43
CA LEU A 86 4.31 11.63 4.94
C LEU A 86 4.17 11.66 6.47
N PHE A 87 3.88 10.52 7.09
CA PHE A 87 3.54 10.44 8.52
C PHE A 87 4.68 9.86 9.38
N GLY A 88 5.75 9.37 8.76
CA GLY A 88 6.92 8.89 9.48
C GLY A 88 7.71 10.03 10.10
N ASP A 89 8.33 9.74 11.25
CA ASP A 89 9.28 10.67 11.88
C ASP A 89 10.60 10.68 11.08
N PRO A 90 11.03 11.84 10.52
CA PRO A 90 12.27 11.94 9.78
C PRO A 90 13.51 11.48 10.54
N SER A 91 13.52 11.59 11.87
CA SER A 91 14.62 11.10 12.72
C SER A 91 14.74 9.58 12.73
N VAL A 92 13.62 8.89 12.47
CA VAL A 92 13.53 7.43 12.42
C VAL A 92 13.71 6.93 10.98
N THR A 93 13.00 7.53 10.02
CA THR A 93 13.07 7.14 8.60
C THR A 93 14.41 7.52 7.96
N GLY A 94 15.10 8.54 8.50
CA GLY A 94 16.36 9.07 7.99
C GLY A 94 16.20 9.92 6.73
N LYS A 95 14.96 10.26 6.34
CA LYS A 95 14.66 11.11 5.19
C LYS A 95 13.43 11.97 5.44
N VAL A 96 13.38 13.13 4.76
CA VAL A 96 12.16 13.92 4.62
C VAL A 96 11.39 13.38 3.43
N GLY A 97 10.08 13.16 3.58
CA GLY A 97 9.23 12.71 2.49
C GLY A 97 9.06 13.74 1.39
N THR A 98 8.88 13.25 0.17
CA THR A 98 8.77 14.07 -1.05
C THR A 98 7.63 13.65 -1.96
N ASP A 99 6.85 12.62 -1.62
CA ASP A 99 5.85 12.03 -2.51
C ASP A 99 4.82 13.04 -3.03
N ILE A 100 4.40 13.99 -2.18
CA ILE A 100 3.44 15.03 -2.55
C ILE A 100 4.07 16.01 -3.55
N GLN A 101 5.25 16.54 -3.25
CA GLN A 101 5.96 17.51 -4.10
C GLN A 101 6.34 16.90 -5.44
N ASP A 102 6.74 15.63 -5.42
CA ASP A 102 7.16 14.88 -6.59
C ASP A 102 5.97 14.43 -7.45
N ASN A 103 4.73 14.73 -7.07
CA ASN A 103 3.53 14.29 -7.79
C ASN A 103 3.54 12.76 -8.00
N LYS A 104 3.86 12.00 -6.94
CA LYS A 104 3.87 10.54 -7.00
C LYS A 104 2.46 9.99 -6.84
N CYS A 105 2.19 8.91 -7.54
CA CYS A 105 1.01 8.08 -7.30
C CYS A 105 1.29 7.22 -6.06
N SER A 106 1.24 7.81 -4.87
CA SER A 106 1.38 7.11 -3.58
C SER A 106 0.07 6.44 -3.15
N TRP A 107 0.12 5.52 -2.21
CA TRP A 107 -1.10 4.89 -1.68
C TRP A 107 -2.03 5.94 -1.05
N LEU A 108 -1.49 6.92 -0.35
CA LEU A 108 -2.25 7.98 0.31
C LEU A 108 -3.09 8.80 -0.68
N VAL A 109 -2.52 9.21 -1.82
CA VAL A 109 -3.28 10.00 -2.81
C VAL A 109 -4.39 9.16 -3.46
N VAL A 110 -4.16 7.86 -3.65
CA VAL A 110 -5.18 6.94 -4.16
C VAL A 110 -6.32 6.80 -3.15
N GLN A 111 -6.03 6.61 -1.86
CA GLN A 111 -7.06 6.51 -0.82
C GLN A 111 -7.83 7.83 -0.64
N CYS A 112 -7.13 8.96 -0.74
CA CYS A 112 -7.74 10.29 -0.72
C CYS A 112 -8.74 10.44 -1.89
N LEU A 113 -8.33 10.12 -3.12
CA LEU A 113 -9.17 10.25 -4.31
C LEU A 113 -10.42 9.36 -4.27
N GLN A 114 -10.35 8.21 -3.62
CA GLN A 114 -11.51 7.32 -3.45
C GLN A 114 -12.54 7.84 -2.45
N ARG A 115 -12.14 8.70 -1.50
CA ARG A 115 -12.97 9.18 -0.39
C ARG A 115 -13.34 10.65 -0.50
N ALA A 116 -12.58 11.42 -1.26
CA ALA A 116 -12.73 12.86 -1.38
C ALA A 116 -14.09 13.25 -1.96
N THR A 117 -14.75 14.20 -1.30
CA THR A 117 -15.85 14.97 -1.88
C THR A 117 -15.38 15.80 -3.08
N PRO A 118 -16.28 16.32 -3.93
CA PRO A 118 -15.87 17.21 -5.03
C PRO A 118 -15.05 18.43 -4.58
N VAL A 119 -15.35 18.98 -3.40
CA VAL A 119 -14.60 20.11 -2.83
C VAL A 119 -13.19 19.69 -2.41
N GLN A 120 -13.08 18.58 -1.68
CA GLN A 120 -11.79 18.01 -1.27
C GLN A 120 -10.94 17.59 -2.48
N TYR A 121 -11.56 17.09 -3.55
CA TYR A 121 -10.88 16.79 -4.80
C TYR A 121 -10.24 18.03 -5.42
N GLN A 122 -10.91 19.19 -5.42
CA GLN A 122 -10.32 20.43 -5.94
C GLN A 122 -9.15 20.89 -5.08
N ILE A 123 -9.27 20.81 -3.75
CA ILE A 123 -8.16 21.10 -2.82
C ILE A 123 -6.96 20.21 -3.19
N LEU A 124 -7.17 18.91 -3.34
CA LEU A 124 -6.09 18.00 -3.73
C LEU A 124 -5.48 18.39 -5.08
N LYS A 125 -6.31 18.69 -6.08
CA LYS A 125 -5.86 19.05 -7.44
C LYS A 125 -5.02 20.33 -7.48
N GLU A 126 -5.36 21.33 -6.67
CA GLU A 126 -4.66 22.62 -6.63
C GLU A 126 -3.32 22.54 -5.88
N ASN A 127 -3.19 21.61 -4.93
CA ASN A 127 -2.06 21.57 -4.00
C ASN A 127 -1.08 20.39 -4.25
N TYR A 128 -1.53 19.28 -4.83
CA TYR A 128 -0.69 18.09 -5.04
C TYR A 128 0.31 18.29 -6.19
N GLY A 129 1.53 17.77 -6.05
CA GLY A 129 2.58 17.93 -7.07
C GLY A 129 3.19 19.33 -7.13
N GLN A 130 3.08 20.08 -6.04
CA GLN A 130 3.57 21.44 -5.90
C GLN A 130 4.69 21.46 -4.85
N LYS A 131 5.72 22.28 -5.06
CA LYS A 131 6.94 22.26 -4.21
C LYS A 131 6.80 23.12 -2.96
N GLU A 132 5.83 24.03 -2.97
CA GLU A 132 5.62 25.03 -1.93
C GLU A 132 5.09 24.36 -0.65
N ALA A 133 5.70 24.70 0.49
CA ALA A 133 5.49 24.01 1.76
C ALA A 133 4.03 24.12 2.25
N GLU A 134 3.38 25.25 2.01
CA GLU A 134 1.99 25.48 2.37
C GLU A 134 1.03 24.57 1.60
N LYS A 135 1.34 24.25 0.34
CA LYS A 135 0.54 23.34 -0.48
C LYS A 135 0.71 21.89 -0.03
N VAL A 136 1.94 21.50 0.31
CA VAL A 136 2.23 20.19 0.91
C VAL A 136 1.50 20.03 2.24
N ALA A 137 1.57 21.05 3.10
CA ALA A 137 0.85 21.06 4.37
C ALA A 137 -0.66 20.99 4.16
N ARG A 138 -1.20 21.64 3.14
CA ARG A 138 -2.64 21.58 2.82
C ARG A 138 -3.08 20.17 2.40
N VAL A 139 -2.28 19.46 1.60
CA VAL A 139 -2.53 18.06 1.25
C VAL A 139 -2.47 17.17 2.48
N LYS A 140 -1.46 17.36 3.36
CA LYS A 140 -1.36 16.59 4.61
C LYS A 140 -2.58 16.78 5.50
N ALA A 141 -3.02 18.02 5.71
CA ALA A 141 -4.22 18.33 6.49
C ALA A 141 -5.48 17.69 5.89
N LEU A 142 -5.57 17.62 4.56
CA LEU A 142 -6.67 16.91 3.89
C LEU A 142 -6.63 15.39 4.16
N TYR A 143 -5.44 14.78 4.22
CA TYR A 143 -5.31 13.36 4.55
C TYR A 143 -5.67 13.07 6.01
N GLU A 144 -5.36 13.99 6.91
CA GLU A 144 -5.77 13.94 8.32
C GLU A 144 -7.30 14.10 8.45
N GLU A 145 -7.91 15.04 7.71
CA GLU A 145 -9.37 15.23 7.66
C GLU A 145 -10.12 13.98 7.16
N LEU A 146 -9.52 13.23 6.23
CA LEU A 146 -10.06 11.98 5.71
C LEU A 146 -9.69 10.75 6.56
N ASP A 147 -9.06 10.96 7.71
CA ASP A 147 -8.62 9.91 8.65
C ASP A 147 -7.79 8.80 7.98
N LEU A 148 -6.91 9.17 7.04
CA LEU A 148 -6.13 8.19 6.29
C LEU A 148 -5.11 7.43 7.16
N GLN A 149 -4.78 7.96 8.35
CA GLN A 149 -3.99 7.22 9.34
C GLN A 149 -4.75 6.01 9.88
N ALA A 150 -6.02 6.16 10.28
CA ALA A 150 -6.83 5.01 10.70
C ALA A 150 -7.06 4.02 9.56
N VAL A 151 -7.29 4.52 8.33
CA VAL A 151 -7.41 3.67 7.13
C VAL A 151 -6.13 2.84 6.92
N PHE A 152 -4.95 3.44 7.12
CA PHE A 152 -3.67 2.73 7.00
C PHE A 152 -3.51 1.69 8.11
N LEU A 153 -3.80 2.03 9.38
CA LEU A 153 -3.67 1.09 10.50
C LEU A 153 -4.55 -0.14 10.30
N GLN A 154 -5.80 0.04 9.85
CA GLN A 154 -6.67 -1.07 9.50
C GLN A 154 -6.08 -1.90 8.35
N TYR A 155 -5.61 -1.25 7.28
CA TYR A 155 -4.98 -1.93 6.16
C TYR A 155 -3.73 -2.73 6.57
N GLU A 156 -2.92 -2.21 7.49
CA GLU A 156 -1.73 -2.90 8.02
C GLU A 156 -2.10 -4.18 8.76
N GLU A 157 -3.14 -4.15 9.61
CA GLU A 157 -3.63 -5.33 10.32
C GLU A 157 -4.24 -6.38 9.37
N ASP A 158 -5.04 -5.93 8.41
CA ASP A 158 -5.67 -6.79 7.41
C ASP A 158 -4.62 -7.45 6.51
N SER A 159 -3.63 -6.68 6.06
CA SER A 159 -2.55 -7.17 5.20
C SER A 159 -1.66 -8.17 5.92
N TYR A 160 -1.32 -7.91 7.19
CA TYR A 160 -0.55 -8.86 7.98
C TYR A 160 -1.31 -10.18 8.15
N SER A 161 -2.59 -10.12 8.50
CA SER A 161 -3.44 -11.30 8.62
C SER A 161 -3.54 -12.08 7.30
N HIS A 162 -3.71 -11.36 6.18
CA HIS A 162 -3.75 -11.96 4.85
C HIS A 162 -2.43 -12.66 4.49
N ILE A 163 -1.29 -11.99 4.72
CA ILE A 163 0.04 -12.56 4.46
C ILE A 163 0.26 -13.82 5.29
N MET A 164 -0.14 -13.83 6.56
CA MET A 164 -0.02 -15.01 7.43
C MET A 164 -0.83 -16.20 6.87
N ALA A 165 -2.07 -15.95 6.42
CA ALA A 165 -2.89 -16.98 5.78
C ALA A 165 -2.27 -17.51 4.47
N LEU A 166 -1.64 -16.65 3.67
CA LEU A 166 -0.92 -17.07 2.47
C LEU A 166 0.32 -17.91 2.78
N ILE A 167 1.04 -17.59 3.85
CA ILE A 167 2.17 -18.42 4.32
C ILE A 167 1.67 -19.80 4.71
N GLU A 168 0.58 -19.90 5.49
CA GLU A 168 -0.02 -21.18 5.87
C GLU A 168 -0.44 -21.99 4.65
N GLN A 169 -1.03 -21.34 3.64
CA GLN A 169 -1.54 -22.01 2.46
C GLN A 169 -0.46 -22.42 1.45
N TYR A 170 0.57 -21.59 1.25
CA TYR A 170 1.48 -21.72 0.10
C TYR A 170 2.94 -21.96 0.47
N ALA A 171 3.35 -21.87 1.75
CA ALA A 171 4.76 -22.05 2.08
C ALA A 171 5.27 -23.46 1.75
N ALA A 172 4.49 -24.51 2.02
CA ALA A 172 4.93 -25.88 1.77
C ALA A 172 5.25 -26.14 0.28
N PRO A 173 6.36 -26.83 -0.03
CA PRO A 173 7.28 -27.54 0.88
C PRO A 173 8.40 -26.69 1.50
N LEU A 174 8.47 -25.39 1.20
CA LEU A 174 9.48 -24.50 1.77
C LEU A 174 9.23 -24.28 3.27
N PRO A 175 10.30 -24.13 4.08
CA PRO A 175 10.15 -23.79 5.49
C PRO A 175 9.40 -22.46 5.67
N PRO A 176 8.25 -22.42 6.39
CA PRO A 176 7.50 -21.18 6.62
C PRO A 176 8.32 -20.07 7.28
N ALA A 177 9.36 -20.46 8.05
CA ALA A 177 10.28 -19.55 8.73
C ALA A 177 10.93 -18.52 7.78
N ILE A 178 11.16 -18.87 6.51
CA ILE A 178 11.71 -17.97 5.49
C ILE A 178 10.78 -16.75 5.30
N PHE A 179 9.48 -16.99 5.22
CA PHE A 179 8.47 -15.94 5.04
C PHE A 179 8.14 -15.23 6.35
N LEU A 180 8.04 -15.98 7.45
CA LEU A 180 7.72 -15.42 8.77
C LEU A 180 8.77 -14.43 9.27
N GLY A 181 10.05 -14.70 9.04
CA GLY A 181 11.14 -13.78 9.41
C GLY A 181 10.99 -12.42 8.71
N LEU A 182 10.64 -12.45 7.42
CA LEU A 182 10.37 -11.24 6.67
C LEU A 182 9.10 -10.53 7.13
N ALA A 183 8.00 -11.26 7.30
CA ALA A 183 6.72 -10.71 7.77
C ALA A 183 6.89 -9.93 9.09
N ARG A 184 7.67 -10.47 10.04
CA ARG A 184 7.98 -9.80 11.31
C ARG A 184 8.84 -8.54 11.14
N THR A 185 9.70 -8.50 10.15
CA THR A 185 10.58 -7.35 9.88
C THR A 185 9.80 -6.19 9.26
N ILE A 186 8.80 -6.49 8.43
CA ILE A 186 8.00 -5.46 7.73
C ILE A 186 6.77 -5.01 8.54
N TYR A 187 6.21 -5.85 9.39
CA TYR A 187 5.02 -5.50 10.19
C TYR A 187 5.33 -4.44 11.25
N LYS A 188 4.53 -3.37 11.32
CA LYS A 188 4.68 -2.25 12.28
C LYS A 188 6.07 -1.61 12.28
N ARG A 189 6.74 -1.68 11.13
CA ARG A 189 8.06 -1.09 10.92
C ARG A 189 7.94 0.44 10.97
N LYS A 190 8.90 1.07 11.64
CA LYS A 190 8.95 2.54 11.79
C LYS A 190 9.95 3.24 10.86
N LYS A 191 10.81 2.47 10.18
CA LYS A 191 11.90 2.94 9.30
C LYS A 191 11.94 2.13 8.04
#